data_AF-A0A930M9S4-F1
#
_entry.id   AF-A0A930M9S4-F1
#
_cell.length_a   1.000
_cell.length_b   1.000
_cell.length_c   1.000
_cell.angle_alpha   90.00
_cell.angle_beta   90.00
_cell.angle_gamma   90.00
#
_symmetry.space_group_name_H-M   'P 1'
#
loop_
_entity.id
_entity.type
_entity.pdbx_description
1 polymer ?
#
loop_
_entity_poly.entity_id
_entity_poly.type
_entity_poly.pdbx_seq_one_letter_code
_entity_poly.pdbx_strand_id
1 'polypeptide(L)' 'MHVITGKTKILGVIGAPIAHSLSPIIQNAALHEAGLDYVYTAFPVHREALASAVCG' A
#
# COMPACT_ATOMS: atom_id res chain seq x y z
N MET A 1 14.84 10.22 2.25
CA MET A 1 14.54 8.83 2.64
C MET A 1 13.55 8.89 3.77
N HIS A 2 12.31 8.44 3.56
CA HIS A 2 11.28 8.41 4.60
C HIS A 2 11.60 7.28 5.58
N VAL A 3 11.83 7.60 6.84
CA VAL A 3 12.12 6.61 7.87
C VAL A 3 10.80 6.02 8.35
N ILE A 4 10.62 4.72 8.18
CA ILE A 4 9.43 4.00 8.66
C ILE A 4 9.59 3.73 10.16
N THR A 5 8.56 4.05 10.94
CA THR A 5 8.49 3.78 12.38
C THR A 5 7.27 2.93 12.71
N GLY A 6 7.12 2.51 13.98
CA GLY A 6 5.89 1.83 14.45
C GLY A 6 4.62 2.71 14.43
N LYS A 7 4.75 4.00 14.12
CA LYS A 7 3.61 4.93 13.97
C LYS A 7 3.18 5.12 12.53
N THR A 8 4.03 4.78 11.56
CA THR A 8 3.76 4.92 10.13
C THR A 8 2.58 4.05 9.74
N LYS A 9 1.58 4.66 9.08
CA LYS A 9 0.37 3.96 8.67
C LYS A 9 0.54 3.31 7.29
N ILE A 10 -0.17 2.21 7.05
CA ILE A 10 -0.08 1.48 5.78
C ILE A 10 -1.33 1.78 4.94
N LEU A 11 -1.10 2.13 3.68
CA LEU A 11 -2.09 2.15 2.61
C LEU A 11 -1.72 1.07 1.58
N GLY A 12 -2.66 0.71 0.73
CA GLY A 12 -2.31 -0.12 -0.42
C GLY A 12 -3.43 -0.38 -1.40
N VAL A 13 -3.06 -1.12 -2.44
CA VAL A 13 -3.95 -1.62 -3.48
C VAL A 13 -4.02 -3.14 -3.41
N ILE A 14 -5.22 -3.69 -3.55
CA ILE A 14 -5.46 -5.13 -3.54
C ILE A 14 -5.71 -5.62 -4.98
N GLY A 15 -5.07 -6.73 -5.38
CA GLY A 15 -5.37 -7.41 -6.64
C GLY A 15 -4.50 -8.64 -6.90
N ALA A 16 -4.84 -9.45 -7.90
CA ALA A 16 -4.04 -10.58 -8.35
C ALA A 16 -4.29 -10.81 -9.87
N PRO A 17 -3.31 -10.60 -10.77
CA PRO A 17 -1.93 -10.14 -10.50
C PRO A 17 -1.87 -8.65 -10.15
N ILE A 18 -0.90 -8.24 -9.31
CA ILE A 18 -0.71 -6.83 -8.93
C ILE A 18 0.76 -6.39 -8.86
N ALA A 19 1.72 -7.31 -9.01
CA ALA A 19 3.14 -7.03 -8.83
C ALA A 19 3.72 -6.00 -9.82
N HIS A 20 3.07 -5.78 -10.95
CA HIS A 20 3.48 -4.81 -11.98
C HIS A 20 2.87 -3.41 -11.80
N SER A 21 2.06 -3.21 -10.74
CA SER A 21 1.43 -1.92 -10.50
C SER A 21 2.46 -0.84 -10.21
N LEU A 22 2.35 0.29 -10.91
CA LEU A 22 3.14 1.50 -10.64
C LEU A 22 2.53 2.34 -9.50
N SER A 23 1.35 1.97 -8.98
CA SER A 23 0.70 2.71 -7.90
C SER A 23 1.58 2.90 -6.67
N PRO A 24 2.37 1.91 -6.19
CA PRO A 24 3.29 2.14 -5.07
C PRO A 24 4.33 3.22 -5.34
N ILE A 25 4.83 3.35 -6.57
CA ILE A 25 5.80 4.40 -6.92
C ILE A 25 5.13 5.78 -6.84
N ILE A 26 3.97 5.93 -7.50
CA ILE A 26 3.26 7.21 -7.59
C ILE A 26 2.75 7.65 -6.21
N GLN A 27 2.14 6.74 -5.46
CA GLN A 27 1.51 7.05 -4.19
C GLN A 27 2.54 7.36 -3.10
N ASN A 28 3.65 6.61 -3.01
CA ASN A 28 4.70 6.95 -2.05
C ASN A 28 5.37 8.30 -2.38
N ALA A 29 5.54 8.64 -3.66
CA ALA A 29 6.03 9.96 -4.05
C ALA A 29 5.07 11.07 -3.59
N ALA A 30 3.76 10.91 -3.83
CA ALA A 30 2.75 11.89 -3.40
C ALA A 30 2.67 12.02 -1.87
N LEU A 31 2.74 10.90 -1.13
CA LEU A 31 2.72 10.90 0.33
C LEU A 31 3.96 11.60 0.92
N HIS A 32 5.13 11.37 0.31
CA HIS A 32 6.37 12.03 0.69
C HIS A 32 6.29 13.54 0.47
N GLU A 33 5.87 14.00 -0.71
CA GLU A 33 5.71 15.42 -1.01
C GLU A 33 4.65 16.10 -0.11
N ALA A 34 3.61 15.36 0.29
CA ALA A 34 2.59 15.85 1.21
C ALA A 34 3.02 15.83 2.70
N GLY A 35 4.20 15.29 3.03
CA GLY A 35 4.67 15.17 4.42
C GLY A 35 3.82 14.22 5.28
N LEU A 36 3.15 13.24 4.66
CA LEU A 36 2.24 12.32 5.32
C LEU A 36 3.01 11.07 5.78
N ASP A 37 2.88 10.68 7.06
CA ASP A 37 3.53 9.48 7.62
C ASP A 37 2.79 8.19 7.25
N TYR A 38 2.85 7.86 5.97
CA TYR A 38 2.25 6.66 5.38
C TYR A 38 3.24 5.96 4.46
N VAL A 39 3.06 4.66 4.31
CA VAL A 39 3.65 3.86 3.23
C VAL A 39 2.54 3.23 2.41
N TYR A 40 2.70 3.20 1.09
CA TYR A 40 1.77 2.56 0.16
C TYR A 40 2.38 1.30 -0.45
N THR A 41 1.65 0.17 -0.43
CA THR A 41 2.12 -1.09 -1.02
C THR A 41 1.05 -1.82 -1.84
N ALA A 42 1.45 -2.87 -2.56
CA ALA A 42 0.55 -3.77 -3.27
C ALA A 42 0.33 -5.04 -2.45
N PHE A 43 -0.94 -5.44 -2.28
CA PHE A 43 -1.34 -6.67 -1.61
C PHE A 43 -1.86 -7.68 -2.64
N PRO A 44 -1.13 -8.80 -2.86
CA PRO A 44 -1.56 -9.86 -3.76
C PRO A 44 -2.67 -10.68 -3.12
N VAL A 45 -3.93 -10.27 -3.31
CA VAL A 45 -5.11 -10.97 -2.76
C VAL A 45 -5.94 -11.53 -3.90
N HIS A 46 -6.14 -12.85 -3.86
CA HIS A 46 -7.05 -13.54 -4.76
C HIS A 46 -8.51 -13.29 -4.36
N ARG A 47 -9.43 -13.43 -5.31
CA ARG A 47 -10.85 -13.13 -5.13
C ARG A 47 -11.45 -13.85 -3.92
N GLU A 48 -11.03 -15.08 -3.68
CA GLU A 48 -11.52 -15.96 -2.62
C GLU A 48 -11.11 -15.45 -1.22
N ALA A 49 -10.03 -14.68 -1.13
CA ALA A 49 -9.50 -14.12 0.11
C ALA A 49 -9.84 -12.63 0.30
N LEU A 50 -10.62 -12.02 -0.60
CA LEU A 50 -10.91 -10.59 -0.54
C LEU A 50 -11.65 -10.21 0.74
N ALA A 51 -12.64 -11.00 1.14
CA ALA A 51 -13.41 -10.73 2.36
C ALA A 51 -12.52 -10.72 3.60
N SER A 52 -11.68 -11.75 3.79
CA SER A 52 -10.74 -11.82 4.91
C SER A 52 -9.72 -10.68 4.88
N ALA A 53 -9.19 -10.34 3.69
CA ALA A 53 -8.22 -9.27 3.56
C ALA A 53 -8.78 -7.88 3.90
N VAL A 54 -10.07 -7.65 3.65
CA VAL A 54 -10.75 -6.39 4.01
C VAL A 54 -11.10 -6.36 5.51
N CYS A 55 -11.46 -7.51 6.08
CA CYS A 55 -11.82 -7.60 7.50
C CYS A 55 -10.62 -7.48 8.46
N GLY A 56 -9.42 -7.86 8.02
CA GLY A 56 -8.21 -7.88 8.86
C GLY A 56 -8.09 -9.16 9.66
#